data_AF-K9T6J5-F1
#
_entry.id   AF-K9T6J5-F1
#
_cell.length_a   1.000
_cell.length_b   1.000
_cell.length_c   1.000
_cell.angle_alpha   90.00
_cell.angle_beta   90.00
_cell.angle_gamma   90.00
#
_symmetry.space_group_name_H-M   'P 1'
#
loop_
_entity.id
_entity.type
_entity.pdbx_description
1 polymer ?
#
loop_
_entity_poly.entity_id
_entity_poly.type
_entity_poly.pdbx_seq_one_letter_code
_entity_poly.pdbx_strand_id
1 'polypeptide(L)'
;MMSVAQLIEDEEFNQLSALMNSPDWQTRDRFLELRSPWLTLIGEHLQEPQQEQILKYWRVEKADSVIILPIQSHQLILPHPTYRPGLGKATLDFPGGRLPEGEQPLAVVPTILQRELGVTAEDIAQITPLNSQGWAVNSSFSNQKLYGFVTDLHSTAKIPANFIGGTYPITDSGIESLLKSLTCLQCRALLLEWWLTRSRSLS
;
A
#
# COMPACT_ATOMS: atom_id res chain seq x y z
N MET A 1 -36.91 -20.33 4.04
CA MET A 1 -36.19 -21.23 3.13
C MET A 1 -35.10 -20.41 2.47
N MET A 2 -33.83 -20.71 2.74
CA MET A 2 -32.72 -20.11 1.99
C MET A 2 -32.77 -20.61 0.55
N SER A 3 -32.37 -19.76 -0.40
CA SER A 3 -32.33 -20.15 -1.81
C SER A 3 -31.16 -21.12 -2.06
N VAL A 4 -31.27 -21.94 -3.11
CA VAL A 4 -30.18 -22.85 -3.52
C VAL A 4 -28.90 -22.08 -3.85
N ALA A 5 -29.00 -20.83 -4.34
CA ALA A 5 -27.85 -19.97 -4.59
C ALA A 5 -27.13 -19.55 -3.29
N GLN A 6 -27.88 -19.23 -2.23
CA GLN A 6 -27.31 -18.90 -0.92
C GLN A 6 -26.60 -20.10 -0.29
N LEU A 7 -27.13 -21.31 -0.47
CA LEU A 7 -26.50 -22.53 0.04
C LEU A 7 -25.18 -22.85 -0.69
N ILE A 8 -25.09 -22.57 -2.00
CA ILE A 8 -23.87 -22.78 -2.79
C ILE A 8 -22.80 -21.75 -2.41
N GLU A 9 -23.16 -20.47 -2.26
CA GLU A 9 -22.24 -19.41 -1.83
C GLU A 9 -21.68 -19.69 -0.43
N ASP A 10 -22.51 -20.19 0.49
CA ASP A 10 -22.10 -20.56 1.85
C ASP A 10 -21.19 -21.80 1.87
N GLU A 11 -21.44 -22.82 1.04
CA GLU A 11 -20.57 -24.01 0.94
C GLU A 11 -19.19 -23.68 0.32
N GLU A 12 -19.16 -22.87 -0.75
CA GLU A 12 -17.89 -22.43 -1.38
C GLU A 12 -17.08 -21.55 -0.43
N PHE A 13 -17.73 -20.62 0.29
CA PHE A 13 -17.06 -19.78 1.29
C PHE A 13 -16.51 -20.62 2.45
N ASN A 14 -17.27 -21.61 2.93
CA ASN A 14 -16.82 -22.50 4.00
C ASN A 14 -15.65 -23.40 3.56
N GLN A 15 -15.65 -23.90 2.32
CA GLN A 15 -14.52 -24.65 1.77
C GLN A 15 -13.27 -23.78 1.57
N LEU A 16 -13.43 -22.56 1.05
CA LEU A 16 -12.32 -21.61 0.92
C LEU A 16 -11.74 -21.21 2.28
N SER A 17 -12.61 -20.97 3.27
CA SER A 17 -12.20 -20.71 4.66
C SER A 17 -11.44 -21.90 5.26
N ALA A 18 -11.88 -23.14 5.02
CA ALA A 18 -11.17 -24.34 5.46
C ALA A 18 -9.79 -24.49 4.80
N LEU A 19 -9.66 -24.17 3.51
CA LEU A 19 -8.38 -24.17 2.79
C LEU A 19 -7.44 -23.05 3.24
N MET A 20 -7.98 -21.89 3.63
CA MET A 20 -7.22 -20.78 4.23
C MET A 20 -6.77 -21.09 5.66
N ASN A 21 -7.45 -22.05 6.33
CA ASN A 21 -7.08 -22.61 7.63
C ASN A 21 -6.25 -23.90 7.51
N SER A 22 -5.62 -24.13 6.36
CA SER A 22 -4.68 -25.23 6.18
C SER A 22 -3.57 -25.19 7.24
N PRO A 23 -3.08 -26.35 7.67
CA PRO A 23 -2.21 -26.50 8.83
C PRO A 23 -0.91 -25.69 8.69
N ASP A 24 -0.49 -25.10 9.80
CA ASP A 24 0.60 -24.13 9.85
C ASP A 24 1.91 -24.71 9.30
N TRP A 25 2.36 -24.18 8.15
CA TRP A 25 3.70 -24.44 7.64
C TRP A 25 4.74 -24.20 8.73
N GLN A 26 5.60 -25.18 8.98
CA GLN A 26 6.62 -25.08 10.02
C GLN A 26 7.93 -24.55 9.44
N THR A 27 8.44 -23.45 9.99
CA THR A 27 9.83 -23.06 9.78
C THR A 27 10.75 -23.98 10.60
N ARG A 28 11.65 -24.70 9.93
CA ARG A 28 12.60 -25.62 10.57
C ARG A 28 13.85 -24.90 11.05
N ASP A 29 14.60 -24.34 10.12
CA ASP A 29 15.81 -23.57 10.39
C ASP A 29 16.00 -22.46 9.34
N ARG A 30 16.82 -21.47 9.68
CA ARG A 30 17.31 -20.44 8.77
C ARG A 30 18.77 -20.71 8.47
N PHE A 31 19.08 -21.03 7.22
CA PHE A 31 20.45 -21.29 6.78
C PHE A 31 21.16 -20.02 6.31
N LEU A 32 20.43 -18.92 6.07
CA LEU A 32 20.99 -17.60 5.81
C LEU A 32 20.13 -16.49 6.43
N GLU A 33 20.81 -15.51 7.03
CA GLU A 33 20.22 -14.22 7.35
C GLU A 33 21.21 -13.09 7.02
N LEU A 34 20.84 -12.20 6.10
CA LEU A 34 21.63 -11.04 5.70
C LEU A 34 20.83 -9.77 5.95
N ARG A 35 21.31 -8.93 6.88
CA ARG A 35 20.65 -7.68 7.26
C ARG A 35 21.27 -6.48 6.57
N SER A 36 20.44 -5.53 6.16
CA SER A 36 20.85 -4.24 5.61
C SER A 36 19.90 -3.13 6.08
N PRO A 37 20.25 -1.85 5.90
CA PRO A 37 19.34 -0.75 6.19
C PRO A 37 18.04 -0.74 5.36
N TRP A 38 17.92 -1.58 4.33
CA TRP A 38 16.78 -1.60 3.42
C TRP A 38 15.87 -2.82 3.60
N LEU A 39 16.46 -3.97 3.94
CA LEU A 39 15.79 -5.26 4.09
C LEU A 39 16.66 -6.26 4.85
N THR A 40 16.03 -7.34 5.31
CA THR A 40 16.68 -8.58 5.72
C THR A 40 16.37 -9.67 4.70
N LEU A 41 17.38 -10.29 4.10
CA LEU A 41 17.23 -11.47 3.24
C LEU A 41 17.34 -12.72 4.11
N ILE A 42 16.39 -13.65 3.95
CA ILE A 42 16.30 -14.89 4.72
C ILE A 42 16.25 -16.05 3.75
N GLY A 43 17.12 -17.03 3.98
CA GLY A 43 17.03 -18.37 3.41
C GLY A 43 16.66 -19.36 4.51
N GLU A 44 15.56 -20.09 4.34
CA GLU A 44 15.02 -20.98 5.37
C GLU A 44 14.45 -22.29 4.80
N HIS A 45 14.35 -23.30 5.68
CA HIS A 45 13.71 -24.57 5.38
C HIS A 45 12.27 -24.56 5.90
N LEU A 46 11.30 -24.69 4.99
CA LEU A 46 9.88 -24.79 5.32
C LEU A 46 9.41 -26.23 5.14
N GLN A 47 8.58 -26.72 6.07
CA GLN A 47 7.96 -28.03 5.95
C GLN A 47 6.43 -27.90 6.02
N GLU A 48 5.76 -28.52 5.06
CA GLU A 48 4.31 -28.67 5.09
C GLU A 48 3.94 -29.76 6.12
N PRO A 49 2.96 -29.54 7.01
CA PRO A 49 2.67 -30.49 8.08
C PRO A 49 2.24 -31.90 7.62
N GLN A 50 1.66 -32.04 6.42
CA GLN A 50 1.21 -33.32 5.86
C GLN A 50 2.26 -33.98 4.97
N GLN A 51 3.35 -33.30 4.64
CA GLN A 51 4.39 -33.82 3.76
C GLN A 51 5.73 -33.93 4.48
N GLU A 52 6.47 -34.98 4.15
CA GLU A 52 7.87 -35.09 4.56
C GLU A 52 8.79 -34.15 3.77
N GLN A 53 8.27 -33.48 2.75
CA GLN A 53 9.05 -32.60 1.90
C GLN A 53 9.50 -31.34 2.65
N ILE A 54 10.80 -31.08 2.59
CA ILE A 54 11.40 -29.84 3.07
C ILE A 54 11.72 -28.94 1.87
N LEU A 55 11.15 -27.74 1.87
CA LEU A 55 11.38 -26.72 0.85
C LEU A 55 12.46 -25.74 1.30
N LYS A 56 13.40 -25.45 0.40
CA LYS A 56 14.34 -24.32 0.55
C LYS A 56 13.67 -23.07 0.02
N TYR A 57 13.36 -22.13 0.91
CA TYR A 57 12.64 -20.92 0.58
C TYR A 57 13.50 -19.67 0.83
N TRP A 58 13.26 -18.64 0.01
CA TRP A 58 13.95 -17.36 0.10
C TRP A 58 12.92 -16.25 0.18
N ARG A 59 13.04 -15.38 1.18
CA ARG A 59 12.17 -14.22 1.37
C ARG A 59 12.92 -13.02 1.90
N VAL A 60 12.28 -11.86 1.83
CA VAL A 60 12.79 -10.62 2.40
C VAL A 60 11.85 -10.07 3.45
N GLU A 61 12.41 -9.65 4.58
CA GLU A 61 11.72 -8.79 5.54
C GLU A 61 12.02 -7.34 5.22
N LYS A 62 10.98 -6.52 5.10
CA LYS A 62 11.06 -5.09 4.80
C LYS A 62 10.17 -4.34 5.78
N ALA A 63 10.52 -3.07 6.03
CA ALA A 63 9.61 -2.16 6.70
C ALA A 63 8.31 -2.03 5.89
N ASP A 64 7.20 -1.88 6.60
CA ASP A 64 5.93 -1.51 6.01
C ASP A 64 6.01 -0.15 5.33
N SER A 65 5.01 0.17 4.52
CA SER A 65 4.98 1.40 3.73
C SER A 65 3.68 2.17 3.93
N VAL A 66 3.79 3.48 3.84
CA VAL A 66 2.67 4.43 3.84
C VAL A 66 2.63 5.14 2.48
N ILE A 67 1.45 5.25 1.89
CA ILE A 67 1.17 6.05 0.69
C ILE A 67 -0.03 6.96 0.98
N ILE A 68 0.08 8.22 0.54
CA ILE A 68 -0.89 9.28 0.85
C ILE A 68 -1.43 9.88 -0.45
N LEU A 69 -2.75 10.05 -0.54
CA LEU A 69 -3.45 10.73 -1.63
C LEU A 69 -3.84 12.13 -1.15
N PRO A 70 -2.98 13.15 -1.34
CA PRO A 70 -3.31 14.50 -0.95
C PRO A 70 -4.25 15.15 -1.96
N ILE A 71 -5.31 15.73 -1.43
CA ILE A 71 -6.37 16.38 -2.19
C ILE A 71 -6.44 17.84 -1.77
N GLN A 72 -6.43 18.74 -2.74
CA GLN A 72 -6.74 20.14 -2.54
C GLN A 72 -7.58 20.63 -3.70
N SER A 73 -8.65 21.38 -3.42
CA SER A 73 -9.46 22.03 -4.46
C SER A 73 -9.90 21.08 -5.59
N HIS A 74 -10.35 19.87 -5.24
CA HIS A 74 -10.77 18.81 -6.18
C HIS A 74 -9.66 18.28 -7.11
N GLN A 75 -8.40 18.41 -6.69
CA GLN A 75 -7.25 17.88 -7.42
C GLN A 75 -6.39 16.99 -6.51
N LEU A 76 -5.90 15.90 -7.07
CA LEU A 76 -4.81 15.11 -6.50
C LEU A 76 -3.48 15.82 -6.79
N ILE A 77 -2.63 15.92 -5.78
CA ILE A 77 -1.33 16.59 -5.87
C ILE A 77 -0.22 15.54 -5.72
N LEU A 78 0.78 15.59 -6.60
CA LEU A 78 1.91 14.67 -6.57
C LEU A 78 3.23 15.44 -6.49
N PRO A 79 4.23 14.92 -5.77
CA PRO A 79 5.57 15.50 -5.72
C PRO A 79 6.29 15.33 -7.06
N HIS A 80 7.45 15.97 -7.22
CA HIS A 80 8.31 15.73 -8.38
C HIS A 80 8.69 14.24 -8.52
N PRO A 81 8.85 13.73 -9.75
CA PRO A 81 9.31 12.38 -9.98
C PRO A 81 10.61 12.08 -9.25
N THR A 82 10.66 10.95 -8.55
CA THR A 82 11.83 10.53 -7.76
C THR A 82 12.55 9.38 -8.44
N TYR A 83 13.89 9.38 -8.41
CA TYR A 83 14.69 8.29 -8.97
C TYR A 83 14.41 6.98 -8.23
N ARG A 84 14.02 5.93 -8.97
CA ARG A 84 13.79 4.58 -8.46
C ARG A 84 14.93 3.67 -8.90
N PRO A 85 15.87 3.30 -8.01
CA PRO A 85 17.03 2.49 -8.37
C PRO A 85 16.68 1.17 -9.06
N GLY A 86 15.61 0.49 -8.62
CA GLY A 86 15.16 -0.77 -9.22
C GLY A 86 14.62 -0.64 -10.65
N LEU A 87 14.34 0.59 -11.12
CA LEU A 87 13.88 0.87 -12.49
C LEU A 87 14.90 1.67 -13.30
N GLY A 88 15.97 2.17 -12.67
CA GLY A 88 16.98 3.00 -13.32
C GLY A 88 16.46 4.34 -13.86
N LYS A 89 15.32 4.83 -13.39
CA LYS A 89 14.69 6.08 -13.87
C LYS A 89 13.85 6.77 -12.80
N ALA A 90 13.52 8.04 -13.02
CA ALA A 90 12.57 8.76 -12.19
C ALA A 90 11.13 8.35 -12.51
N THR A 91 10.29 8.24 -11.48
CA THR A 91 8.86 7.93 -11.60
C THR A 91 8.02 8.91 -10.81
N LEU A 92 6.84 9.24 -11.35
CA LEU A 92 5.81 9.98 -10.63
C LEU A 92 5.06 9.01 -9.72
N ASP A 93 5.02 9.31 -8.43
CA ASP A 93 4.39 8.51 -7.39
C ASP A 93 3.69 9.44 -6.38
N PHE A 94 2.74 8.91 -5.63
CA PHE A 94 2.16 9.63 -4.49
C PHE A 94 3.18 9.81 -3.36
N PRO A 95 3.00 10.83 -2.49
CA PRO A 95 3.81 10.93 -1.28
C PRO A 95 3.78 9.65 -0.47
N GLY A 96 4.95 9.20 -0.04
CA GLY A 96 5.03 7.93 0.67
C GLY A 96 6.40 7.58 1.20
N GLY A 97 6.47 6.54 2.02
CA GLY A 97 7.72 6.14 2.63
C GLY A 97 7.60 4.88 3.46
N ARG A 98 8.75 4.46 4.00
CA ARG A 98 8.82 3.39 4.99
C ARG A 98 8.16 3.86 6.29
N LEU A 99 7.37 3.00 6.89
CA LEU A 99 6.89 3.13 8.26
C LEU A 99 8.05 2.78 9.20
N PRO A 100 8.51 3.69 10.08
CA PRO A 100 9.49 3.37 11.10
C PRO A 100 8.96 2.29 12.05
N GLU A 101 9.87 1.47 12.58
CA GLU A 101 9.51 0.41 13.51
C GLU A 101 8.85 0.97 14.77
N GLY A 102 7.72 0.37 15.17
CA GLY A 102 6.95 0.78 16.34
C GLY A 102 6.06 2.02 16.15
N GLU A 103 6.16 2.73 15.01
CA GLU A 103 5.30 3.89 14.75
C GLU A 103 3.92 3.50 14.23
N GLN A 104 2.93 4.33 14.59
CA GLN A 104 1.58 4.17 14.07
C GLN A 104 1.50 4.72 12.64
N PRO A 105 0.91 3.99 11.68
CA PRO A 105 0.84 4.44 10.28
C PRO A 105 0.25 5.84 10.09
N LEU A 106 -0.75 6.21 10.88
CA LEU A 106 -1.37 7.53 10.83
C LEU A 106 -0.42 8.65 11.28
N ALA A 107 0.44 8.38 12.26
CA ALA A 107 1.29 9.40 12.88
C ALA A 107 2.38 9.92 11.93
N VAL A 108 2.80 9.13 10.93
CA VAL A 108 3.84 9.54 9.98
C VAL A 108 3.33 10.38 8.81
N VAL A 109 2.01 10.48 8.62
CA VAL A 109 1.40 11.16 7.48
C VAL A 109 1.83 12.64 7.36
N PRO A 110 1.76 13.46 8.43
CA PRO A 110 2.20 14.86 8.35
C PRO A 110 3.68 15.01 8.01
N THR A 111 4.55 14.17 8.58
CA THR A 111 5.99 14.21 8.32
C THR A 111 6.33 13.88 6.87
N ILE A 112 5.62 12.93 6.26
CA ILE A 112 5.79 12.58 4.85
C ILE A 112 5.33 13.74 3.95
N LEU A 113 4.15 14.32 4.22
CA LEU A 113 3.62 15.45 3.46
C LEU A 113 4.51 16.70 3.57
N GLN A 114 5.06 16.98 4.76
CA GLN A 114 6.00 18.07 4.96
C GLN A 114 7.28 17.88 4.15
N ARG A 115 7.83 16.66 4.15
CA ARG A 115 9.07 16.34 3.42
C ARG A 115 8.89 16.43 1.91
N GLU A 116 7.78 15.93 1.38
CA GLU A 116 7.61 15.71 -0.06
C GLU A 116 6.78 16.76 -0.76
N LEU A 117 5.91 17.47 -0.04
CA LEU A 117 5.06 18.53 -0.58
C LEU A 117 5.24 19.88 0.13
N GLY A 118 6.03 19.95 1.20
CA GLY A 118 6.17 21.18 1.98
C GLY A 118 4.92 21.53 2.80
N VAL A 119 3.96 20.62 2.91
CA VAL A 119 2.68 20.81 3.63
C VAL A 119 2.88 20.62 5.13
N THR A 120 2.51 21.61 5.93
CA THR A 120 2.60 21.51 7.39
C THR A 120 1.41 20.73 7.97
N ALA A 121 1.49 20.34 9.24
CA ALA A 121 0.38 19.64 9.90
C ALA A 121 -0.89 20.50 9.97
N GLU A 122 -0.73 21.81 10.13
CA GLU A 122 -1.83 22.79 10.21
C GLU A 122 -2.55 22.99 8.88
N ASP A 123 -1.90 22.65 7.76
CA ASP A 123 -2.48 22.71 6.42
C ASP A 123 -3.35 21.49 6.09
N ILE A 124 -3.33 20.45 6.93
CA ILE A 124 -4.09 19.21 6.76
C ILE A 124 -5.44 19.34 7.48
N ALA A 125 -6.53 19.35 6.72
CA ALA A 125 -7.87 19.44 7.28
C ALA A 125 -8.38 18.08 7.79
N GLN A 126 -8.09 17.00 7.07
CA GLN A 126 -8.53 15.66 7.41
C GLN A 126 -7.55 14.60 6.92
N ILE A 127 -7.41 13.51 7.68
CA ILE A 127 -6.69 12.30 7.28
C ILE A 127 -7.64 11.11 7.41
N THR A 128 -7.88 10.41 6.32
CA THR A 128 -8.78 9.25 6.26
C THR A 128 -7.99 7.99 5.88
N PRO A 129 -7.93 6.96 6.73
CA PRO A 129 -7.30 5.69 6.36
C PRO A 129 -8.14 4.95 5.31
N LEU A 130 -7.49 4.41 4.27
CA LEU A 130 -8.10 3.49 3.30
C LEU A 130 -8.08 2.04 3.79
N ASN A 131 -7.16 1.72 4.69
CA ASN A 131 -7.10 0.42 5.35
C ASN A 131 -6.57 0.58 6.78
N SER A 132 -6.93 -0.36 7.66
CA SER A 132 -6.50 -0.36 9.07
C SER A 132 -5.45 -1.43 9.37
N GLN A 133 -5.44 -2.54 8.62
CA GLN A 133 -4.54 -3.68 8.87
C GLN A 133 -3.30 -3.70 7.97
N GLY A 134 -3.27 -2.86 6.93
CA GLY A 134 -2.26 -2.87 5.87
C GLY A 134 -2.48 -3.99 4.87
N TRP A 135 -2.30 -3.71 3.58
CA TRP A 135 -2.41 -4.72 2.52
C TRP A 135 -1.06 -5.35 2.20
N ALA A 136 -1.01 -6.67 2.06
CA ALA A 136 0.20 -7.35 1.63
C ALA A 136 0.53 -7.02 0.16
N VAL A 137 1.78 -6.64 -0.13
CA VAL A 137 2.20 -6.23 -1.48
C VAL A 137 2.76 -7.39 -2.31
N ASN A 138 3.49 -8.30 -1.67
CA ASN A 138 4.15 -9.43 -2.33
C ASN A 138 4.27 -10.58 -1.32
N SER A 139 3.14 -11.13 -0.88
CA SER A 139 3.06 -12.04 0.28
C SER A 139 3.87 -13.33 0.14
N SER A 140 4.18 -13.77 -1.10
CA SER A 140 5.05 -14.92 -1.30
C SER A 140 6.51 -14.60 -0.95
N PHE A 141 6.99 -13.39 -1.26
CA PHE A 141 8.41 -13.06 -1.11
C PHE A 141 8.71 -12.07 0.02
N SER A 142 7.71 -11.30 0.47
CA SER A 142 7.90 -10.21 1.43
C SER A 142 6.77 -10.10 2.44
N ASN A 143 7.15 -9.74 3.67
CA ASN A 143 6.21 -9.41 4.74
C ASN A 143 5.64 -7.98 4.63
N GLN A 144 6.08 -7.17 3.66
CA GLN A 144 5.73 -5.75 3.57
C GLN A 144 4.21 -5.55 3.46
N LYS A 145 3.68 -4.71 4.35
CA LYS A 145 2.33 -4.18 4.28
C LYS A 145 2.31 -2.74 3.76
N LEU A 146 1.20 -2.39 3.12
CA LEU A 146 0.90 -1.06 2.60
C LEU A 146 -0.28 -0.45 3.35
N TYR A 147 -0.04 0.69 3.99
CA TYR A 147 -1.04 1.53 4.62
C TYR A 147 -1.35 2.73 3.72
N GLY A 148 -2.63 2.88 3.40
CA GLY A 148 -3.12 3.94 2.52
C GLY A 148 -3.85 5.03 3.29
N PHE A 149 -3.62 6.28 2.91
CA PHE A 149 -4.36 7.43 3.44
C PHE A 149 -4.81 8.36 2.33
N VAL A 150 -5.93 9.02 2.56
CA VAL A 150 -6.37 10.19 1.80
C VAL A 150 -6.27 11.39 2.74
N THR A 151 -5.70 12.49 2.27
CA THR A 151 -5.63 13.72 3.07
C THR A 151 -6.28 14.86 2.33
N ASP A 152 -7.32 15.43 2.92
CA ASP A 152 -7.90 16.68 2.45
C ASP A 152 -7.10 17.84 3.06
N LEU A 153 -6.53 18.67 2.20
CA LEU A 153 -5.80 19.87 2.57
C LEU A 153 -6.75 21.05 2.62
N HIS A 154 -6.47 22.02 3.50
CA HIS A 154 -7.20 23.27 3.50
C HIS A 154 -7.09 23.95 2.12
N SER A 155 -8.18 24.54 1.62
CA SER A 155 -8.17 25.26 0.33
C SER A 155 -7.22 26.46 0.32
N THR A 156 -6.87 26.97 1.49
CA THR A 156 -5.91 28.08 1.70
C THR A 156 -4.48 27.62 1.90
N ALA A 157 -4.23 26.30 2.06
CA ALA A 157 -2.88 25.77 2.26
C ALA A 157 -1.99 26.13 1.06
N LYS A 158 -0.79 26.65 1.32
CA LYS A 158 0.13 27.08 0.26
C LYS A 158 1.20 26.04 0.06
N ILE A 159 1.01 25.20 -0.95
CA ILE A 159 2.00 24.22 -1.38
C ILE A 159 3.04 24.95 -2.26
N PRO A 160 4.33 24.98 -1.87
CA PRO A 160 5.32 25.67 -2.67
C PRO A 160 5.48 24.97 -4.04
N ALA A 161 5.47 25.75 -5.12
CA ALA A 161 5.43 25.22 -6.49
C ALA A 161 6.61 24.28 -6.82
N ASN A 162 7.76 24.46 -6.17
CA ASN A 162 8.95 23.62 -6.35
C ASN A 162 8.81 22.22 -5.73
N PHE A 163 7.73 21.93 -5.02
CA PHE A 163 7.42 20.57 -4.58
C PHE A 163 6.46 19.84 -5.52
N ILE A 164 5.70 20.57 -6.36
CA ILE A 164 4.62 20.00 -7.15
C ILE A 164 5.15 19.44 -8.47
N GLY A 165 5.12 18.12 -8.60
CA GLY A 165 5.44 17.42 -9.84
C GLY A 165 4.25 17.22 -10.78
N GLY A 166 3.03 17.25 -10.24
CA GLY A 166 1.82 17.15 -11.05
C GLY A 166 0.55 17.35 -10.22
N THR A 167 -0.50 17.83 -10.88
CA THR A 167 -1.84 17.97 -10.33
C THR A 167 -2.85 17.36 -11.28
N TYR A 168 -3.77 16.57 -10.76
CA TYR A 168 -4.73 15.82 -11.58
C TYR A 168 -6.15 16.05 -11.05
N PRO A 169 -7.11 16.44 -11.90
CA PRO A 169 -8.48 16.64 -11.47
C PRO A 169 -9.11 15.32 -11.02
N ILE A 170 -9.99 15.38 -10.01
CA ILE A 170 -10.73 14.22 -9.51
C ILE A 170 -11.98 14.02 -10.39
N THR A 171 -11.74 13.56 -11.62
CA THR A 171 -12.74 13.22 -12.64
C THR A 171 -12.33 11.91 -13.31
N ASP A 172 -13.25 11.19 -13.96
CA ASP A 172 -12.91 9.93 -14.66
C ASP A 172 -11.70 10.07 -15.58
N SER A 173 -11.68 11.11 -16.42
CA SER A 173 -10.57 11.39 -17.34
C SER A 173 -9.27 11.78 -16.61
N GLY A 174 -9.36 12.49 -15.49
CA GLY A 174 -8.21 12.87 -14.67
C GLY A 174 -7.58 11.67 -13.98
N ILE A 175 -8.41 10.78 -13.42
CA ILE A 175 -7.98 9.53 -12.81
C ILE A 175 -7.37 8.59 -13.85
N GLU A 176 -7.99 8.45 -15.03
CA GLU A 176 -7.44 7.67 -16.13
C GLU A 176 -6.07 8.20 -16.59
N SER A 177 -5.92 9.52 -16.71
CA SER A 177 -4.65 10.18 -17.05
C SER A 177 -3.57 9.95 -15.98
N LEU A 178 -3.94 10.08 -14.71
CA LEU A 178 -3.03 9.81 -13.59
C LEU A 178 -2.60 8.33 -13.58
N LEU A 179 -3.53 7.40 -13.77
CA LEU A 179 -3.22 5.98 -13.88
C LEU A 179 -2.27 5.71 -15.05
N LYS A 180 -2.36 6.39 -16.19
CA LYS A 180 -1.38 6.25 -17.28
C LYS A 180 0.01 6.76 -16.91
N SER A 181 0.09 7.75 -16.00
CA SER A 181 1.34 8.37 -15.56
C SER A 181 2.04 7.57 -14.44
N LEU A 182 1.27 6.90 -13.57
CA LEU A 182 1.80 6.14 -12.44
C LEU A 182 2.45 4.82 -12.89
N THR A 183 3.74 4.67 -12.57
CA THR A 183 4.47 3.40 -12.74
C THR A 183 4.33 2.49 -11.51
N CYS A 184 4.26 3.06 -10.30
CA CYS A 184 4.17 2.29 -9.06
C CYS A 184 2.83 1.55 -8.94
N LEU A 185 2.87 0.21 -8.94
CA LEU A 185 1.68 -0.62 -8.80
C LEU A 185 0.91 -0.36 -7.50
N GLN A 186 1.62 -0.13 -6.39
CA GLN A 186 1.01 0.20 -5.10
C GLN A 186 0.24 1.52 -5.17
N CYS A 187 0.81 2.55 -5.80
CA CYS A 187 0.12 3.84 -6.01
C CYS A 187 -1.14 3.67 -6.87
N ARG A 188 -1.06 2.86 -7.94
CA ARG A 188 -2.21 2.59 -8.82
C ARG A 188 -3.31 1.85 -8.08
N ALA A 189 -2.97 0.81 -7.32
CA ALA A 189 -3.93 0.03 -6.54
C ALA A 189 -4.67 0.91 -5.52
N LEU A 190 -3.92 1.76 -4.81
CA LEU A 190 -4.49 2.67 -3.81
C LEU A 190 -5.42 3.71 -4.43
N LEU A 191 -5.02 4.28 -5.58
CA LEU A 191 -5.84 5.22 -6.35
C LEU A 191 -7.15 4.58 -6.81
N LEU A 192 -7.08 3.36 -7.33
CA LEU A 192 -8.26 2.61 -7.78
C LEU A 192 -9.18 2.26 -6.62
N GLU A 193 -8.65 1.79 -5.49
CA GLU A 193 -9.46 1.48 -4.30
C GLU A 193 -10.20 2.72 -3.80
N TRP A 194 -9.50 3.85 -3.66
CA TRP A 194 -10.11 5.10 -3.26
C TRP A 194 -11.15 5.59 -4.29
N TRP A 195 -10.86 5.47 -5.58
CA TRP A 195 -11.78 5.93 -6.62
C TRP A 195 -13.08 5.11 -6.62
N LEU A 196 -12.97 3.78 -6.56
CA LEU A 196 -14.12 2.88 -6.56
C LEU A 196 -14.99 3.06 -5.30
N THR A 197 -14.37 3.20 -4.13
CA THR A 197 -15.10 3.42 -2.87
C THR A 197 -15.83 4.76 -2.88
N ARG A 198 -15.21 5.82 -3.42
CA ARG A 198 -15.85 7.12 -3.59
C ARG A 198 -17.04 7.05 -4.55
N SER A 199 -16.91 6.42 -5.71
CA SER A 199 -18.02 6.31 -6.67
C SER A 199 -19.24 5.60 -6.10
N ARG A 200 -19.02 4.58 -5.25
CA ARG A 200 -20.10 3.86 -4.55
C ARG A 200 -20.79 4.69 -3.46
N SER A 201 -20.10 5.65 -2.87
CA SER A 201 -20.69 6.56 -1.87
C SER A 201 -21.56 7.67 -2.48
N LEU A 202 -21.44 7.88 -3.81
CA LEU A 202 -22.18 8.90 -4.55
C LEU A 202 -23.38 8.32 -5.33
N SER A 203 -23.55 7.00 -5.35
CA SER A 203 -24.64 6.25 -5.98
C SER A 203 -25.65 5.75 -4.95
#